data_AF-A0A0M3JFA9-F1
#
_entry.id   AF-A0A0M3JFA9-F1
#
_cell.length_a   1.000
_cell.length_b   1.000
_cell.length_c   1.000
_cell.angle_alpha   90.00
_cell.angle_beta   90.00
_cell.angle_gamma   90.00
#
_symmetry.space_group_name_H-M   'P 1'
#
loop_
_entity.id
_entity.type
_entity.pdbx_description
1 polymer ?
#
loop_
_entity_poly.entity_id
_entity_poly.type
_entity_poly.pdbx_seq_one_letter_code
_entity_poly.pdbx_strand_id
1 'polypeptide(L)'
;MFSVNEFNAERLFIAFLPFHSTNIFGRLLSLLRLKGIEYDWIREYAKSESPIPFEKIVSKCFSSNHSLLSILHQHIEHLLQLIGADEMESKMPQLFSFHAKLCVHLVSDPTKLNDSIIAKILPFLATSLKSRIISLRLSALMTVCQLCVTVTLSDTVIKSLLKLIL
;
A
#
# COMPACT_ATOMS: atom_id res chain seq x y z
N MET A 1 -10.08 -29.71 7.61
CA MET A 1 -8.80 -29.10 7.16
C MET A 1 -9.11 -28.32 5.90
N PHE A 2 -9.33 -27.00 6.02
CA PHE A 2 -9.82 -26.18 4.91
C PHE A 2 -8.71 -25.99 3.87
N SER A 3 -8.97 -26.38 2.63
CA SER A 3 -8.13 -26.16 1.45
C SER A 3 -8.11 -24.67 1.06
N VAL A 4 -7.49 -23.84 1.91
CA VAL A 4 -7.37 -22.38 1.76
C VAL A 4 -6.28 -21.99 0.75
N ASN A 5 -5.48 -22.93 0.25
CA ASN A 5 -4.14 -22.65 -0.26
C ASN A 5 -4.01 -22.11 -1.69
N GLU A 6 -5.07 -22.03 -2.50
CA GLU A 6 -4.93 -21.51 -3.87
C GLU A 6 -5.62 -20.16 -4.08
N PHE A 7 -6.83 -19.94 -3.55
CA PHE A 7 -7.55 -18.66 -3.68
C PHE A 7 -7.21 -17.64 -2.59
N ASN A 8 -6.58 -18.06 -1.48
CA ASN A 8 -6.22 -17.16 -0.38
C ASN A 8 -4.73 -16.83 -0.30
N ALA A 9 -3.87 -17.38 -1.17
CA ALA A 9 -2.43 -17.13 -1.06
C ALA A 9 -2.09 -15.64 -1.26
N GLU A 10 -2.68 -15.01 -2.27
CA GLU A 10 -2.50 -13.58 -2.55
C GLU A 10 -3.11 -12.70 -1.45
N ARG A 11 -4.31 -13.05 -0.96
CA ARG A 11 -4.97 -12.34 0.13
C ARG A 11 -4.16 -12.41 1.43
N LEU A 12 -3.60 -13.58 1.74
CA LEU A 12 -2.70 -13.76 2.89
C LEU A 12 -1.40 -12.99 2.69
N PHE A 13 -0.81 -13.02 1.49
CA PHE A 13 0.38 -12.23 1.19
C PHE A 13 0.16 -10.75 1.48
N ILE A 14 -0.93 -10.16 0.97
CA ILE A 14 -1.22 -8.74 1.17
C ILE A 14 -1.60 -8.44 2.63
N ALA A 15 -2.40 -9.29 3.28
CA ALA A 15 -2.80 -9.10 4.67
C ALA A 15 -1.60 -9.10 5.64
N PHE A 16 -0.56 -9.90 5.34
CA PHE A 16 0.65 -9.99 6.15
C PHE A 16 1.79 -9.09 5.66
N LEU A 17 1.62 -8.40 4.52
CA LEU A 17 2.64 -7.52 3.96
C LEU A 17 3.15 -6.42 4.93
N PRO A 18 2.33 -5.87 5.85
CA PRO A 18 2.85 -4.95 6.87
C PRO A 18 3.99 -5.52 7.74
N PHE A 19 4.12 -6.85 7.82
CA PHE A 19 5.16 -7.55 8.57
C PHE A 19 6.37 -7.96 7.71
N HIS A 20 6.54 -7.36 6.52
CA HIS A 20 7.51 -7.76 5.51
C HIS A 20 8.96 -7.90 5.99
N SER A 21 9.35 -7.15 7.02
CA SER A 21 10.71 -7.13 7.57
C SER A 21 10.95 -8.22 8.63
N THR A 22 9.98 -9.09 8.91
CA THR A 22 10.09 -10.12 9.94
C THR A 22 10.45 -11.49 9.36
N ASN A 23 11.16 -12.31 10.15
CA ASN A 23 11.45 -13.70 9.78
C ASN A 23 10.17 -14.55 9.65
N ILE A 24 9.12 -14.21 10.42
CA ILE A 24 7.82 -14.89 10.34
C ILE A 24 7.19 -14.68 8.96
N PHE A 25 7.30 -13.47 8.41
CA PHE A 25 6.83 -13.20 7.06
C PHE A 25 7.63 -13.99 6.02
N GLY A 26 8.96 -14.03 6.13
CA GLY A 26 9.81 -14.84 5.24
C GLY A 26 9.40 -16.33 5.22
N ARG A 27 9.10 -16.91 6.40
CA ARG A 27 8.56 -18.28 6.51
C ARG A 27 7.15 -18.41 5.93
N LEU A 28 6.28 -17.42 6.15
CA LEU A 28 4.95 -17.42 5.53
C LEU A 28 5.08 -17.49 4.00
N LEU A 29 5.97 -16.69 3.40
CA LEU A 29 6.20 -16.70 1.96
C LEU A 29 6.58 -18.08 1.41
N SER A 30 7.39 -18.87 2.14
CA SER A 30 7.79 -20.21 1.69
C SER A 30 6.62 -21.20 1.66
N LEU A 31 5.55 -20.92 2.41
CA LEU A 31 4.32 -21.73 2.46
C LEU A 31 3.26 -21.26 1.45
N LEU A 32 3.31 -20.00 1.02
CA LEU A 32 2.33 -19.44 0.08
C LEU A 32 2.60 -19.89 -1.35
N ARG A 33 1.56 -20.42 -2.02
CA ARG A 33 1.62 -20.76 -3.45
C ARG A 33 1.20 -19.57 -4.32
N LEU A 34 2.04 -18.53 -4.35
CA LEU A 34 1.83 -17.36 -5.21
C LEU A 34 2.12 -17.72 -6.67
N LYS A 35 1.16 -17.45 -7.58
CA LYS A 35 1.24 -17.77 -9.01
C LYS A 35 1.14 -16.47 -9.81
N GLY A 36 1.84 -16.38 -10.94
CA GLY A 36 1.81 -15.19 -11.81
C GLY A 36 3.12 -14.41 -11.82
N ILE A 37 3.36 -13.69 -12.92
CA ILE A 37 4.58 -12.91 -13.18
C ILE A 37 4.74 -11.75 -12.19
N GLU A 38 3.64 -11.26 -11.64
CA GLU A 38 3.57 -10.19 -10.65
C GLU A 38 4.18 -10.58 -9.30
N TYR A 39 4.33 -11.88 -9.02
CA TYR A 39 4.93 -12.41 -7.79
C TYR A 39 6.31 -13.04 -8.00
N ASP A 40 6.85 -13.04 -9.22
CA ASP A 40 8.17 -13.64 -9.52
C ASP A 40 9.29 -13.07 -8.65
N TRP A 41 9.19 -11.78 -8.33
CA TRP A 41 10.17 -11.08 -7.48
C TRP A 41 10.18 -11.54 -6.01
N ILE A 42 9.18 -12.33 -5.59
CA ILE A 42 9.06 -12.87 -4.23
C ILE A 42 9.78 -14.21 -4.10
N ARG A 43 10.00 -14.93 -5.22
CA ARG A 43 10.50 -16.33 -5.21
C ARG A 43 11.82 -16.48 -4.46
N GLU A 44 12.74 -15.53 -4.58
CA GLU A 44 14.03 -15.58 -3.89
C GLU A 44 13.88 -15.45 -2.37
N TYR A 45 12.98 -14.59 -1.91
CA TYR A 45 12.66 -14.41 -0.50
C TYR A 45 11.93 -15.63 0.08
N ALA A 46 10.98 -16.18 -0.67
CA ALA A 46 10.29 -17.41 -0.29
C ALA A 46 11.24 -18.60 -0.18
N LYS A 47 12.18 -18.76 -1.14
CA LYS A 47 13.16 -19.86 -1.13
C LYS A 47 14.15 -19.77 0.03
N SER A 48 14.53 -18.56 0.42
CA SER A 48 15.49 -18.29 1.50
C SER A 48 14.84 -18.07 2.86
N GLU A 49 13.51 -18.10 2.92
CA GLU A 49 12.70 -17.72 4.09
C GLU A 49 13.10 -16.34 4.68
N SER A 50 13.56 -15.44 3.83
CA SER A 50 14.11 -14.16 4.24
C SER A 50 13.07 -13.04 4.22
N PRO A 51 13.23 -12.02 5.09
CA PRO A 51 12.41 -10.82 5.02
C PRO A 51 12.56 -10.07 3.69
N ILE A 52 11.52 -9.35 3.28
CA ILE A 52 11.56 -8.49 2.10
C ILE A 52 12.01 -7.08 2.52
N PRO A 53 13.09 -6.53 1.93
CA PRO A 53 13.47 -5.12 2.13
C PRO A 53 12.37 -4.15 1.69
N PHE A 54 12.17 -3.07 2.44
CA PHE A 54 11.10 -2.10 2.18
C PHE A 54 11.24 -1.46 0.79
N GLU A 55 12.46 -1.18 0.37
CA GLU A 55 12.82 -0.58 -0.91
C GLU A 55 12.40 -1.48 -2.08
N LYS A 56 12.41 -2.81 -1.88
CA LYS A 56 11.92 -3.76 -2.87
C LYS A 56 10.41 -3.63 -3.04
N ILE A 57 9.65 -3.49 -1.95
CA ILE A 57 8.19 -3.27 -1.97
C ILE A 57 7.86 -1.96 -2.67
N VAL A 58 8.56 -0.87 -2.31
CA VAL A 58 8.44 0.44 -2.95
C VAL A 58 8.64 0.32 -4.46
N SER A 59 9.69 -0.38 -4.90
CA SER A 59 9.98 -0.55 -6.33
C SER A 59 8.83 -1.20 -7.11
N LYS A 60 8.07 -2.09 -6.45
CA LYS A 60 6.94 -2.82 -7.06
C LYS A 60 5.66 -2.00 -7.11
N CYS A 61 5.58 -0.92 -6.34
CA CYS A 61 4.49 0.04 -6.47
C CYS A 61 4.60 0.87 -7.76
N PHE A 62 5.81 1.05 -8.31
CA PHE A 62 6.01 1.78 -9.57
C PHE A 62 5.62 0.99 -10.82
N SER A 63 5.33 -0.31 -10.72
CA SER A 63 4.97 -1.13 -11.88
C SER A 63 3.66 -0.67 -12.55
N SER A 64 3.61 -0.70 -13.89
CA SER A 64 2.48 -0.19 -14.68
C SER A 64 1.24 -1.09 -14.61
N ASN A 65 1.41 -2.40 -14.80
CA ASN A 65 0.30 -3.35 -15.01
C ASN A 65 -0.17 -4.05 -13.73
N HIS A 66 0.73 -4.30 -12.78
CA HIS A 66 0.46 -5.02 -11.53
C HIS A 66 1.06 -4.25 -10.36
N SER A 67 0.68 -2.98 -10.23
CA SER A 67 1.19 -2.15 -9.14
C SER A 67 0.75 -2.74 -7.80
N LEU A 68 1.72 -3.02 -6.94
CA LEU A 68 1.46 -3.45 -5.56
C LEU A 68 0.63 -2.41 -4.78
N LEU A 69 0.75 -1.12 -5.15
CA LEU A 69 -0.04 -0.03 -4.58
C LEU A 69 -1.54 -0.21 -4.87
N SER A 70 -1.90 -0.52 -6.12
CA SER A 70 -3.29 -0.74 -6.51
C SER A 70 -3.90 -1.93 -5.77
N ILE A 71 -3.13 -3.02 -5.62
CA ILE A 71 -3.57 -4.21 -4.89
C ILE A 71 -3.80 -3.87 -3.41
N LEU A 72 -2.90 -3.08 -2.79
CA LEU A 72 -3.06 -2.63 -1.41
C LEU A 72 -4.30 -1.75 -1.21
N HIS A 73 -4.57 -0.83 -2.12
CA HIS A 73 -5.76 0.01 -2.05
C HIS A 73 -7.04 -0.82 -2.17
N GLN A 74 -7.10 -1.76 -3.12
CA GLN A 74 -8.22 -2.70 -3.25
C GLN A 74 -8.40 -3.55 -1.98
N HIS A 75 -7.31 -3.97 -1.34
CA HIS A 75 -7.36 -4.71 -0.09
C HIS A 75 -7.96 -3.88 1.06
N ILE A 76 -7.54 -2.62 1.21
CA ILE A 76 -8.08 -1.69 2.21
C ILE A 76 -9.58 -1.47 1.98
N GLU A 77 -10.00 -1.22 0.73
CA GLU A 77 -11.41 -1.05 0.38
C GLU A 77 -12.24 -2.32 0.69
N HIS A 78 -11.70 -3.49 0.36
CA HIS A 78 -12.35 -4.76 0.66
C HIS A 78 -12.53 -4.98 2.16
N LEU A 79 -11.49 -4.71 2.97
CA LEU A 79 -11.57 -4.82 4.42
C LEU A 79 -12.58 -3.83 5.00
N LEU A 80 -12.62 -2.60 4.49
CA LEU A 80 -13.58 -1.59 4.93
C LEU A 80 -15.02 -2.06 4.71
N GLN A 81 -15.31 -2.69 3.57
CA GLN A 81 -16.61 -3.27 3.29
C GLN A 81 -16.92 -4.48 4.19
N LEU A 82 -15.91 -5.27 4.55
CA LEU A 82 -16.07 -6.52 5.28
C LEU A 82 -16.30 -6.32 6.78
N ILE A 83 -15.50 -5.46 7.43
CA ILE A 83 -15.50 -5.31 8.90
C ILE A 83 -15.90 -3.91 9.37
N GLY A 84 -15.95 -2.93 8.47
CA GLY A 84 -16.31 -1.54 8.81
C GLY A 84 -15.14 -0.70 9.33
N ALA A 85 -15.36 0.61 9.38
CA ALA A 85 -14.33 1.60 9.68
C ALA A 85 -13.79 1.50 11.12
N ASP A 86 -14.68 1.36 12.10
CA ASP A 86 -14.31 1.38 13.53
C ASP A 86 -13.46 0.14 13.91
N GLU A 87 -13.82 -1.02 13.34
CA GLU A 87 -13.07 -2.26 13.51
C GLU A 87 -11.71 -2.22 12.82
N MET A 88 -11.63 -1.66 11.62
CA MET A 88 -10.34 -1.47 10.95
C MET A 88 -9.42 -0.53 11.75
N GLU A 89 -9.92 0.63 12.16
CA GLU A 89 -9.14 1.63 12.92
C GLU A 89 -8.55 1.02 14.20
N SER A 90 -9.34 0.25 14.94
CA SER A 90 -8.92 -0.34 16.21
C SER A 90 -8.01 -1.58 16.06
N LYS A 91 -8.24 -2.43 15.04
CA LYS A 91 -7.57 -3.73 14.93
C LYS A 91 -6.43 -3.80 13.93
N MET A 92 -6.29 -2.80 13.04
CA MET A 92 -5.32 -2.84 11.94
C MET A 92 -4.30 -1.68 11.92
N PRO A 93 -3.75 -1.23 13.07
CA PRO A 93 -2.83 -0.09 13.10
C PRO A 93 -1.54 -0.34 12.29
N GLN A 94 -1.11 -1.61 12.18
CA GLN A 94 0.08 -1.99 11.39
C GLN A 94 -0.16 -1.80 9.88
N LEU A 95 -1.37 -2.10 9.39
CA LEU A 95 -1.73 -1.89 8.00
C LEU A 95 -1.64 -0.40 7.65
N PHE A 96 -2.21 0.47 8.47
CA PHE A 96 -2.20 1.91 8.21
C PHE A 96 -0.82 2.53 8.37
N SER A 97 -0.04 2.09 9.36
CA SER A 97 1.35 2.54 9.55
C SER A 97 2.22 2.16 8.35
N PHE A 98 2.10 0.92 7.88
CA PHE A 98 2.79 0.44 6.69
C PHE A 98 2.35 1.22 5.43
N HIS A 99 1.04 1.39 5.26
CA HIS A 99 0.46 2.10 4.11
C HIS A 99 0.92 3.57 4.08
N ALA A 100 0.87 4.29 5.21
CA ALA A 100 1.35 5.66 5.31
C ALA A 100 2.83 5.77 4.97
N LYS A 101 3.67 4.89 5.54
CA LYS A 101 5.11 4.84 5.22
C LYS A 101 5.34 4.62 3.72
N LEU A 102 4.58 3.72 3.11
CA LEU A 102 4.67 3.41 1.68
C LEU A 102 4.29 4.61 0.82
N CYS A 103 3.15 5.24 1.07
CA CYS A 103 2.68 6.39 0.30
C CYS A 103 3.62 7.59 0.42
N VAL A 104 4.09 7.92 1.62
CA VAL A 104 5.08 9.00 1.82
C VAL A 104 6.36 8.71 1.05
N HIS A 105 6.88 7.48 1.12
CA HIS A 105 8.12 7.12 0.43
C HIS A 105 7.98 7.11 -1.10
N LEU A 106 6.79 6.78 -1.61
CA LEU A 106 6.51 6.83 -3.04
C LEU A 106 6.59 8.23 -3.63
N VAL A 107 6.25 9.24 -2.83
CA VAL A 107 6.22 10.64 -3.27
C VAL A 107 7.41 11.45 -2.76
N SER A 108 8.34 10.85 -2.02
CA SER A 108 9.48 11.57 -1.45
C SER A 108 10.62 11.81 -2.43
N ASP A 109 10.78 10.95 -3.45
CA ASP A 109 11.86 11.03 -4.44
C ASP A 109 11.38 11.74 -5.72
N PRO A 110 11.81 13.00 -5.97
CA PRO A 110 11.35 13.76 -7.13
C PRO A 110 11.81 13.15 -8.46
N THR A 111 12.87 12.34 -8.46
CA THR A 111 13.37 11.69 -9.68
C THR A 111 12.50 10.53 -10.14
N LYS A 112 11.70 9.96 -9.23
CA LYS A 112 10.79 8.82 -9.49
C LYS A 112 9.34 9.24 -9.60
N LEU A 113 9.00 10.44 -9.13
CA LEU A 113 7.64 10.96 -9.19
C LEU A 113 7.31 11.42 -10.62
N ASN A 114 6.41 10.68 -11.27
CA ASN A 114 5.92 10.98 -12.61
C ASN A 114 4.38 10.93 -12.64
N ASP A 115 3.80 11.38 -13.76
CA ASP A 115 2.35 11.48 -13.92
C ASP A 115 1.61 10.15 -13.68
N SER A 116 2.23 9.00 -13.99
CA SER A 116 1.66 7.67 -13.75
C SER A 116 1.49 7.38 -12.26
N ILE A 117 2.46 7.78 -11.44
CA ILE A 117 2.40 7.59 -9.98
C ILE A 117 1.43 8.59 -9.35
N ILE A 118 1.45 9.85 -9.81
CA ILE A 118 0.50 10.86 -9.37
C ILE A 118 -0.94 10.40 -9.66
N ALA A 119 -1.20 9.89 -10.87
CA ALA A 119 -2.51 9.36 -11.25
C ALA A 119 -2.97 8.16 -10.40
N LYS A 120 -2.05 7.35 -9.87
CA LYS A 120 -2.37 6.23 -8.95
C LYS A 120 -2.64 6.70 -7.52
N ILE A 121 -1.97 7.77 -7.08
CA ILE A 121 -2.05 8.28 -5.70
C ILE A 121 -3.25 9.21 -5.51
N LEU A 122 -3.57 10.05 -6.51
CA LEU A 122 -4.66 11.03 -6.39
C LEU A 122 -6.03 10.42 -6.02
N PRO A 123 -6.49 9.31 -6.64
CA PRO A 123 -7.75 8.68 -6.25
C PRO A 123 -7.77 8.20 -4.79
N PHE A 124 -6.64 7.70 -4.31
CA PHE A 124 -6.48 7.28 -2.93
C PHE A 124 -6.52 8.46 -1.97
N LEU A 125 -5.86 9.57 -2.29
CA LEU A 125 -5.91 10.78 -1.46
C LEU A 125 -7.35 11.34 -1.39
N ALA A 126 -8.05 11.37 -2.53
CA ALA A 126 -9.41 11.88 -2.61
C ALA A 126 -10.41 11.09 -1.74
N THR A 127 -10.25 9.77 -1.68
CA THR A 127 -11.08 8.89 -0.85
C THR A 127 -10.65 8.91 0.61
N SER A 128 -9.35 8.84 0.89
CA SER A 128 -8.81 8.73 2.25
C SER A 128 -8.95 10.00 3.07
N LEU A 129 -8.81 11.19 2.46
CA LEU A 129 -9.04 12.47 3.15
C LEU A 129 -10.47 12.63 3.68
N LYS A 130 -11.44 11.97 3.02
CA LYS A 130 -12.86 11.97 3.40
C LYS A 130 -13.27 10.74 4.24
N SER A 131 -12.33 9.84 4.53
CA SER A 131 -12.62 8.58 5.21
C SER A 131 -13.06 8.79 6.66
N ARG A 132 -13.88 7.89 7.21
CA ARG A 132 -14.17 7.86 8.65
C ARG A 132 -13.01 7.27 9.46
N ILE A 133 -12.12 6.53 8.82
CA ILE A 133 -10.90 5.97 9.41
C ILE A 133 -9.88 7.10 9.57
N ILE A 134 -9.59 7.46 10.82
CA ILE A 134 -8.68 8.55 11.18
C ILE A 134 -7.27 8.24 10.68
N SER A 135 -6.82 6.99 10.82
CA SER A 135 -5.50 6.56 10.37
C SER A 135 -5.29 6.75 8.85
N LEU A 136 -6.33 6.53 8.03
CA LEU A 136 -6.28 6.79 6.59
C LEU A 136 -6.24 8.29 6.28
N ARG A 137 -7.01 9.11 7.01
CA ARG A 137 -6.97 10.56 6.86
C ARG A 137 -5.58 11.12 7.16
N LEU A 138 -4.96 10.66 8.26
CA LEU A 138 -3.61 11.07 8.63
C LEU A 138 -2.57 10.61 7.60
N SER A 139 -2.65 9.36 7.14
CA SER A 139 -1.81 8.83 6.06
C SER A 139 -1.89 9.71 4.79
N ALA A 140 -3.11 10.09 4.39
CA ALA A 140 -3.32 10.93 3.22
C ALA A 140 -2.78 12.34 3.42
N LEU A 141 -2.98 12.95 4.59
CA LEU A 141 -2.42 14.26 4.92
C LEU A 141 -0.89 14.24 4.90
N MET A 142 -0.25 13.22 5.48
CA MET A 142 1.21 13.06 5.43
C MET A 142 1.72 12.94 4.00
N THR A 143 1.02 12.19 3.15
CA THR A 143 1.36 12.03 1.73
C THR A 143 1.20 13.33 0.95
N VAL A 144 0.14 14.10 1.21
CA VAL A 144 -0.07 15.44 0.61
C VAL A 144 1.04 16.39 1.05
N CYS A 145 1.35 16.44 2.35
CA CYS A 145 2.45 17.26 2.85
C CYS A 145 3.76 16.90 2.14
N GLN A 146 4.09 15.61 2.02
CA GLN A 146 5.30 15.15 1.34
C GLN A 146 5.31 15.56 -0.14
N LEU A 147 4.19 15.41 -0.87
CA LEU A 147 4.06 15.86 -2.26
C LEU A 147 4.37 17.35 -2.41
N CYS A 148 3.83 18.19 -1.53
CA CYS A 148 4.03 19.64 -1.56
C CYS A 148 5.49 20.05 -1.32
N VAL A 149 6.29 19.24 -0.60
CA VAL A 149 7.74 19.53 -0.41
C VAL A 149 8.59 18.95 -1.53
N THR A 150 8.16 17.86 -2.16
CA THR A 150 8.96 17.15 -3.17
C THR A 150 8.83 17.77 -4.57
N VAL A 151 7.65 18.27 -4.95
CA VAL A 151 7.42 18.84 -6.28
C VAL A 151 6.61 20.12 -6.24
N THR A 152 6.87 21.01 -7.21
CA THR A 152 5.99 22.15 -7.48
C THR A 152 4.70 21.65 -8.12
N LEU A 153 3.65 21.54 -7.32
CA LEU A 153 2.31 21.21 -7.81
C LEU A 153 1.70 22.43 -8.52
N SER A 154 0.91 22.18 -9.55
CA SER A 154 0.15 23.25 -10.20
C SER A 154 -0.94 23.80 -9.26
N ASP A 155 -1.29 25.07 -9.44
CA ASP A 155 -2.38 25.72 -8.69
C ASP A 155 -3.69 24.93 -8.73
N THR A 156 -3.97 24.27 -9.86
CA THR A 156 -5.19 23.46 -10.03
C THR A 156 -5.17 22.23 -9.14
N VAL A 157 -4.04 21.54 -9.03
CA VAL A 157 -3.87 20.37 -8.15
C VAL A 157 -3.92 20.80 -6.69
N ILE A 158 -3.23 21.87 -6.32
CA ILE A 158 -3.25 22.42 -4.95
C ILE A 158 -4.67 22.78 -4.53
N LYS A 159 -5.40 23.54 -5.36
CA LYS A 159 -6.80 23.91 -5.08
C LYS A 159 -7.71 22.70 -4.93
N SER A 160 -7.47 21.64 -5.72
CA SER A 160 -8.23 20.40 -5.63
C SER A 160 -7.95 19.65 -4.32
N LEU A 161 -6.69 19.56 -3.91
CA LEU A 161 -6.28 18.95 -2.63
C LEU A 161 -6.83 19.74 -1.43
N LEU A 162 -6.78 21.07 -1.45
CA LEU A 162 -7.30 21.91 -0.38
C LEU A 162 -8.82 21.73 -0.18
N LYS A 163 -9.59 21.61 -1.26
CA LYS A 163 -11.03 21.30 -1.21
C LYS A 163 -11.37 19.92 -0.65
N LEU A 164 -10.40 19.01 -0.58
CA LEU A 164 -10.59 17.68 0.01
C LEU A 164 -10.27 17.67 1.51
N ILE A 165 -9.52 18.67 1.99
CA ILE A 165 -9.08 18.81 3.38
C ILE A 165 -10.05 19.70 4.18
N LEU A 166 -10.52 20.79 3.57
CA LEU A 166 -11.44 21.79 4.13
C LEU A 166 -12.90 21.43 3.86
#